data_AF-A0A9E3R4Y7-F1
#
_entry.id   AF-A0A9E3R4Y7-F1
#
_cell.length_a   1.000
_cell.length_b   1.000
_cell.length_c   1.000
_cell.angle_alpha   90.00
_cell.angle_beta   90.00
_cell.angle_gamma   90.00
#
_symmetry.space_group_name_H-M   'P 1'
#
loop_
_entity.id
_entity.type
_entity.pdbx_description
1 polymer ?
#
loop_
_entity_poly.entity_id
_entity_poly.type
_entity_poly.pdbx_seq_one_letter_code
_entity_poly.pdbx_strand_id
1 'polypeptide(L)'
;MTLRPLALAVLTGVAAQGCVAYNEQCTALVENPTERIAFIAQDIYLDRPNARHAANALGQVVADAFVDAFSTTSAPADLAVLNGGALRSEGICGQSRTTLRKGSLTNGGLHEIMLFENLVVAVDVTEPEVIAMFEHSLERLVSTGNQISSPAGQFLQVSKEVSFEADCSKAPGTRLTSLTIKGVAVPLPMGNTTRKWRVAASAFVFGGGDGYSMLVAPAKDPDRNPAQAQRFGGVDSNVAADYLRRTFNADAASGVKLDGGRAKLNNCAVPGPPTG
;
A
#
# COMPACT_ATOMS: atom_id res chain seq x y z
N MET A 1 48.24 -39.52 45.84
CA MET A 1 48.59 -38.36 45.01
C MET A 1 48.91 -38.86 43.60
N THR A 2 47.94 -38.79 42.69
CA THR A 2 48.13 -39.01 41.26
C THR A 2 47.03 -38.22 40.55
N LEU A 3 47.44 -37.14 39.86
CA LEU A 3 46.55 -36.20 39.20
C LEU A 3 45.90 -36.85 37.96
N ARG A 4 44.59 -36.61 37.78
CA ARG A 4 43.82 -36.86 36.56
C ARG A 4 44.24 -35.88 35.45
N PRO A 5 44.23 -36.28 34.16
CA PRO A 5 44.47 -35.37 33.06
C PRO A 5 43.24 -34.48 32.81
N LEU A 6 43.49 -33.19 32.59
CA LEU A 6 42.49 -32.19 32.23
C LEU A 6 42.14 -32.36 30.74
N ALA A 7 40.89 -32.65 30.42
CA ALA A 7 40.39 -32.63 29.05
C ALA A 7 40.16 -31.18 28.61
N LEU A 8 40.90 -30.72 27.61
CA LEU A 8 40.73 -29.39 27.01
C LEU A 8 39.58 -29.45 26.00
N ALA A 9 38.43 -28.89 26.36
CA ALA A 9 37.29 -28.74 25.45
C ALA A 9 37.60 -27.61 24.45
N VAL A 10 37.84 -27.97 23.20
CA VAL A 10 37.92 -27.01 22.09
C VAL A 10 36.50 -26.60 21.72
N LEU A 11 36.08 -25.43 22.19
CA LEU A 11 34.88 -24.75 21.72
C LEU A 11 35.16 -24.20 20.32
N THR A 12 34.73 -24.92 19.28
CA THR A 12 34.66 -24.38 17.92
C THR A 12 33.54 -23.34 17.88
N GLY A 13 33.92 -22.07 18.05
CA GLY A 13 33.02 -20.94 17.81
C GLY A 13 32.57 -20.93 16.34
N VAL A 14 31.28 -21.09 16.11
CA VAL A 14 30.68 -20.81 14.81
C VAL A 14 30.79 -19.30 14.60
N ALA A 15 31.66 -18.89 13.68
CA ALA A 15 31.78 -17.50 13.28
C ALA A 15 30.44 -17.06 12.68
N ALA A 16 29.75 -16.17 13.40
CA ALA A 16 28.66 -15.39 12.83
C ALA A 16 29.22 -14.62 11.63
N GLN A 17 28.78 -14.97 10.42
CA GLN A 17 29.02 -14.15 9.24
C GLN A 17 28.25 -12.84 9.44
N GLY A 18 28.92 -11.85 10.02
CA GLY A 18 28.43 -10.49 10.12
C GLY A 18 28.34 -9.86 8.73
N CYS A 19 27.16 -9.34 8.38
CA CYS A 19 27.04 -8.36 7.32
C CYS A 19 27.68 -7.06 7.80
N VAL A 20 28.90 -6.80 7.34
CA VAL A 20 29.61 -5.53 7.55
C VAL A 20 29.28 -4.59 6.40
N ALA A 21 28.13 -3.93 6.48
CA ALA A 21 27.84 -2.69 5.75
C ALA A 21 26.69 -1.98 6.46
N TYR A 22 27.03 -0.97 7.27
CA TYR A 22 26.21 -0.25 8.24
C TYR A 22 25.97 -1.00 9.55
N ASN A 23 26.67 -0.54 10.59
CA ASN A 23 26.53 -0.93 12.00
C ASN A 23 25.23 -0.37 12.60
N GLU A 24 24.11 -0.53 11.89
CA GLU A 24 22.77 -0.32 12.43
C GLU A 24 22.32 -1.63 13.03
N GLN A 25 22.03 -1.65 14.33
CA GLN A 25 21.43 -2.81 14.96
C GLN A 25 20.10 -3.08 14.25
N CYS A 26 19.93 -4.30 13.74
CA CYS A 26 18.69 -4.80 13.14
C CYS A 26 17.62 -4.96 14.20
N THR A 27 17.14 -3.84 14.70
CA THR A 27 16.11 -3.75 15.71
C THR A 27 14.76 -3.93 15.03
N ALA A 28 13.92 -4.77 15.61
CA ALA A 28 12.55 -4.96 15.14
C ALA A 28 11.78 -3.63 15.20
N LEU A 29 11.06 -3.30 14.13
CA LEU A 29 10.20 -2.11 14.06
C LEU A 29 8.95 -2.20 14.93
N VAL A 30 8.53 -3.42 15.25
CA VAL A 30 7.26 -3.69 15.90
C VAL A 30 7.42 -4.83 16.90
N GLU A 31 6.55 -4.83 17.92
CA GLU A 31 6.42 -5.97 18.82
C GLU A 31 6.01 -7.23 18.04
N ASN A 32 6.58 -8.38 18.44
CA ASN A 32 6.34 -9.69 17.81
C ASN A 32 6.53 -9.70 16.27
N PRO A 33 7.72 -9.33 15.75
CA PRO A 33 7.95 -9.18 14.31
C PRO A 33 7.78 -10.50 13.52
N THR A 34 7.89 -11.65 14.18
CA THR A 34 7.73 -12.98 13.58
C THR A 34 6.30 -13.50 13.60
N GLU A 35 5.36 -12.78 14.23
CA GLU A 35 3.94 -13.14 14.25
C GLU A 35 3.42 -13.18 12.81
N ARG A 36 2.77 -14.27 12.43
CA ARG A 36 2.05 -14.37 11.15
C ARG A 36 0.73 -13.61 11.26
N ILE A 37 0.56 -12.62 10.39
CA ILE A 37 -0.64 -11.77 10.36
C ILE A 37 -1.53 -12.06 9.16
N ALA A 38 -1.04 -12.72 8.11
CA ALA A 38 -1.86 -13.14 6.99
C ALA A 38 -1.22 -14.30 6.22
N PHE A 39 -2.04 -14.97 5.42
CA PHE A 39 -1.60 -15.72 4.27
C PHE A 39 -1.62 -14.86 3.00
N ILE A 40 -0.64 -15.10 2.14
CA ILE A 40 -0.52 -14.58 0.79
C ILE A 40 -0.83 -15.73 -0.17
N ALA A 41 -1.87 -15.60 -0.99
CA ALA A 41 -2.36 -16.69 -1.85
C ALA A 41 -1.64 -16.79 -3.20
N GLN A 42 -0.99 -15.70 -3.64
CA GLN A 42 -0.20 -15.59 -4.87
C GLN A 42 1.03 -14.72 -4.64
N ASP A 43 2.08 -14.88 -5.45
CA ASP A 43 3.22 -13.97 -5.39
C ASP A 43 2.76 -12.51 -5.64
N ILE A 44 3.28 -11.58 -4.85
CA ILE A 44 3.04 -10.14 -4.96
C ILE A 44 4.39 -9.45 -5.19
N TYR A 45 4.51 -8.71 -6.28
CA TYR A 45 5.72 -7.97 -6.61
C TYR A 45 5.65 -6.55 -6.02
N LEU A 46 6.69 -6.15 -5.30
CA LEU A 46 6.79 -4.89 -4.54
C LEU A 46 7.85 -3.94 -5.09
N ASP A 47 8.55 -4.32 -6.16
CA ASP A 47 9.42 -3.41 -6.88
C ASP A 47 8.61 -2.26 -7.48
N ARG A 48 9.29 -1.14 -7.74
CA ARG A 48 8.64 0.11 -8.15
C ARG A 48 7.74 -0.06 -9.38
N PRO A 49 8.15 -0.74 -10.48
CA PRO A 49 7.26 -1.07 -11.58
C PRO A 49 5.93 -1.70 -11.15
N ASN A 50 5.95 -2.74 -10.33
CA ASN A 50 4.73 -3.45 -9.95
C ASN A 50 3.88 -2.70 -8.91
N ALA A 51 4.50 -2.01 -7.95
CA ALA A 51 3.75 -1.25 -6.94
C ALA A 51 3.16 0.06 -7.47
N ARG A 52 3.76 0.64 -8.52
CA ARG A 52 3.51 2.03 -8.96
C ARG A 52 3.07 2.18 -10.42
N HIS A 53 2.97 1.10 -11.16
CA HIS A 53 2.48 1.09 -12.54
C HIS A 53 1.37 0.05 -12.78
N ALA A 54 1.06 -0.77 -11.77
CA ALA A 54 0.02 -1.79 -11.84
C ALA A 54 -0.74 -1.94 -10.51
N ALA A 55 -1.90 -2.59 -10.58
CA ALA A 55 -2.67 -2.97 -9.41
C ALA A 55 -1.89 -3.99 -8.56
N ASN A 56 -1.88 -3.78 -7.24
CA ASN A 56 -1.11 -4.57 -6.29
C ASN A 56 -2.02 -5.13 -5.19
N ALA A 57 -1.97 -6.46 -4.98
CA ALA A 57 -2.86 -7.14 -4.05
C ALA A 57 -2.74 -6.65 -2.61
N LEU A 58 -1.50 -6.42 -2.13
CA LEU A 58 -1.28 -5.89 -0.79
C LEU A 58 -1.81 -4.46 -0.68
N GLY A 59 -1.55 -3.61 -1.68
CA GLY A 59 -2.05 -2.24 -1.71
C GLY A 59 -3.58 -2.15 -1.70
N GLN A 60 -4.27 -3.02 -2.45
CA GLN A 60 -5.73 -3.12 -2.42
C GLN A 60 -6.26 -3.49 -1.02
N VAL A 61 -5.62 -4.46 -0.36
CA VAL A 61 -6.02 -4.88 1.00
C VAL A 61 -5.73 -3.80 2.05
N VAL A 62 -4.63 -3.05 1.91
CA VAL A 62 -4.34 -1.90 2.78
C VAL A 62 -5.39 -0.81 2.59
N ALA A 63 -5.81 -0.53 1.35
CA ALA A 63 -6.92 0.40 1.12
C ALA A 63 -8.24 -0.11 1.74
N ASP A 64 -8.53 -1.42 1.65
CA ASP A 64 -9.68 -2.02 2.36
C ASP A 64 -9.59 -1.80 3.88
N ALA A 65 -8.39 -1.93 4.47
CA ALA A 65 -8.14 -1.69 5.89
C ALA A 65 -8.41 -0.23 6.29
N PHE A 66 -8.10 0.73 5.42
CA PHE A 66 -8.38 2.14 5.68
C PHE A 66 -9.88 2.42 5.71
N VAL A 67 -10.68 1.79 4.85
CA VAL A 67 -12.16 1.88 4.95
C VAL A 67 -12.66 1.25 6.25
N ASP A 68 -12.16 0.05 6.60
CA ASP A 68 -12.54 -0.67 7.82
C ASP A 68 -12.22 0.15 9.10
N ALA A 69 -11.13 0.91 9.10
CA ALA A 69 -10.73 1.76 10.23
C ALA A 69 -11.79 2.82 10.60
N PHE A 70 -12.61 3.25 9.64
CA PHE A 70 -13.69 4.23 9.85
C PHE A 70 -15.09 3.60 9.88
N SER A 71 -15.23 2.29 9.67
CA SER A 71 -16.52 1.60 9.49
C SER A 71 -17.50 1.74 10.67
N THR A 72 -16.99 1.90 11.90
CA THR A 72 -17.80 2.04 13.11
C THR A 72 -17.92 3.49 13.59
N THR A 73 -17.42 4.45 12.82
CA THR A 73 -17.52 5.88 13.16
C THR A 73 -18.88 6.45 12.72
N SER A 74 -19.23 7.64 13.21
CA SER A 74 -20.43 8.36 12.76
C SER A 74 -20.36 8.82 11.30
N ALA A 75 -19.16 8.82 10.68
CA ALA A 75 -18.93 9.20 9.30
C ALA A 75 -18.00 8.18 8.60
N PRO A 76 -18.49 6.98 8.25
CA PRO A 76 -17.71 5.96 7.57
C PRO A 76 -17.15 6.43 6.23
N ALA A 77 -15.96 5.95 5.86
CA ALA A 77 -15.37 6.22 4.55
C ALA A 77 -16.18 5.57 3.43
N ASP A 78 -16.35 6.31 2.32
CA ASP A 78 -16.97 5.80 1.09
C ASP A 78 -15.98 5.03 0.22
N LEU A 79 -14.72 5.42 0.27
CA LEU A 79 -13.61 4.79 -0.43
C LEU A 79 -12.31 5.06 0.31
N ALA A 80 -11.29 4.25 0.02
CA ALA A 80 -9.93 4.58 0.39
C ALA A 80 -8.93 4.32 -0.73
N VAL A 81 -7.80 5.02 -0.63
CA VAL A 81 -6.70 4.91 -1.57
C VAL A 81 -5.36 4.84 -0.84
N LEU A 82 -4.39 4.15 -1.47
CA LEU A 82 -3.01 4.08 -1.03
C LEU A 82 -2.10 4.38 -2.24
N ASN A 83 -1.22 5.37 -2.15
CA ASN A 83 -0.22 5.60 -3.19
C ASN A 83 0.81 4.46 -3.22
N GLY A 84 1.18 3.99 -4.41
CA GLY A 84 2.12 2.89 -4.61
C GLY A 84 3.52 3.16 -4.03
N GLY A 85 3.86 4.43 -3.82
CA GLY A 85 5.06 4.86 -3.10
C GLY A 85 5.11 4.38 -1.65
N ALA A 86 3.97 4.10 -1.03
CA ALA A 86 3.88 3.60 0.35
C ALA A 86 4.32 2.12 0.49
N LEU A 87 4.32 1.35 -0.61
CA LEU A 87 4.78 -0.04 -0.62
C LEU A 87 6.28 -0.07 -0.95
N ARG A 88 7.09 -0.50 0.02
CA ARG A 88 8.55 -0.54 -0.09
C ARG A 88 9.06 -1.95 -0.33
N SER A 89 9.97 -2.08 -1.28
CA SER A 89 10.78 -3.28 -1.49
C SER A 89 12.16 -3.16 -0.86
N GLU A 90 12.58 -1.96 -0.47
CA GLU A 90 13.79 -1.74 0.29
C GLU A 90 13.50 -2.03 1.78
N GLY A 91 13.77 -3.25 2.24
CA GLY A 91 13.62 -3.59 3.65
C GLY A 91 14.82 -3.12 4.48
N ILE A 92 14.67 -3.26 5.79
CA ILE A 92 15.73 -2.92 6.74
C ILE A 92 16.80 -4.03 6.74
N CYS A 93 18.03 -3.68 7.11
CA CYS A 93 19.13 -4.63 7.27
C CYS A 93 19.56 -5.38 5.99
N GLY A 94 19.55 -4.67 4.86
CA GLY A 94 20.00 -5.22 3.58
C GLY A 94 19.07 -6.27 2.99
N GLN A 95 17.90 -6.51 3.59
CA GLN A 95 16.90 -7.41 3.02
C GLN A 95 16.01 -6.64 2.05
N SER A 96 16.32 -6.69 0.75
CA SER A 96 15.34 -6.28 -0.25
C SER A 96 14.27 -7.35 -0.43
N ARG A 97 13.00 -6.94 -0.49
CA ARG A 97 11.84 -7.78 -0.77
C ARG A 97 11.10 -7.27 -1.98
N THR A 98 11.69 -7.49 -3.16
CA THR A 98 11.03 -7.21 -4.44
C THR A 98 9.84 -8.14 -4.68
N THR A 99 9.77 -9.28 -4.00
CA THR A 99 8.65 -10.23 -4.08
C THR A 99 8.25 -10.71 -2.69
N LEU A 100 6.96 -10.58 -2.36
CA LEU A 100 6.30 -11.39 -1.34
C LEU A 100 5.85 -12.70 -1.97
N ARG A 101 6.49 -13.79 -1.57
CA ARG A 101 6.11 -15.12 -2.05
C ARG A 101 4.79 -15.56 -1.43
N LYS A 102 4.03 -16.37 -2.17
CA LYS A 102 2.92 -17.14 -1.62
C LYS A 102 3.34 -17.84 -0.33
N GLY A 103 2.53 -17.73 0.72
CA GLY A 103 2.85 -18.26 2.04
C GLY A 103 2.44 -17.32 3.16
N SER A 104 3.25 -17.22 4.20
CA SER A 104 2.96 -16.40 5.38
C SER A 104 3.51 -14.98 5.23
N LEU A 105 2.68 -13.98 5.56
CA LEU A 105 3.13 -12.61 5.81
C LEU A 105 3.26 -12.40 7.33
N THR A 106 4.44 -11.95 7.76
CA THR A 106 4.74 -11.65 9.15
C THR A 106 4.50 -10.17 9.48
N ASN A 107 4.23 -9.86 10.76
CA ASN A 107 4.03 -8.50 11.24
C ASN A 107 5.22 -7.58 10.93
N GLY A 108 6.44 -8.03 11.21
CA GLY A 108 7.66 -7.29 10.90
C GLY A 108 7.82 -7.06 9.40
N GLY A 109 7.59 -8.11 8.60
CA GLY A 109 7.60 -8.00 7.13
C GLY A 109 6.64 -6.95 6.57
N LEU A 110 5.44 -6.81 7.14
CA LEU A 110 4.51 -5.73 6.74
C LEU A 110 5.03 -4.35 7.13
N HIS A 111 5.55 -4.18 8.35
CA HIS A 111 6.08 -2.89 8.82
C HIS A 111 7.34 -2.47 8.05
N GLU A 112 8.11 -3.44 7.54
CA GLU A 112 9.22 -3.18 6.63
C GLU A 112 8.78 -2.83 5.19
N ILE A 113 7.55 -3.17 4.81
CA ILE A 113 6.96 -2.75 3.53
C ILE A 113 6.30 -1.37 3.67
N MET A 114 5.63 -1.11 4.80
CA MET A 114 4.94 0.13 5.12
C MET A 114 5.72 0.93 6.17
N LEU A 115 6.92 1.37 5.78
CA LEU A 115 7.94 1.92 6.69
C LEU A 115 7.67 3.33 7.22
N PHE A 116 6.73 4.05 6.63
CA PHE A 116 6.58 5.49 6.89
C PHE A 116 5.68 5.80 8.08
N GLU A 117 4.92 4.83 8.57
CA GLU A 117 4.02 4.96 9.71
C GLU A 117 3.09 6.20 9.61
N ASN A 118 2.54 6.44 8.42
CA ASN A 118 1.69 7.61 8.22
C ASN A 118 0.37 7.44 8.99
N LEU A 119 -0.18 8.54 9.48
CA LEU A 119 -1.53 8.55 10.01
C LEU A 119 -2.56 8.38 8.89
N VAL A 120 -3.58 7.56 9.13
CA VAL A 120 -4.73 7.36 8.23
C VAL A 120 -5.80 8.39 8.58
N VAL A 121 -6.23 9.15 7.57
CA VAL A 121 -7.17 10.27 7.69
C VAL A 121 -8.32 10.07 6.70
N ALA A 122 -9.51 10.50 7.07
CA ALA A 122 -10.68 10.59 6.20
C ALA A 122 -11.19 12.04 6.09
N VAL A 123 -11.51 12.47 4.87
CA VAL A 123 -11.95 13.84 4.54
C VAL A 123 -13.07 13.79 3.52
N ASP A 124 -14.03 14.71 3.59
CA ASP A 124 -15.02 14.89 2.54
C ASP A 124 -14.38 15.60 1.34
N VAL A 125 -14.26 14.90 0.22
CA VAL A 125 -13.64 15.39 -1.02
C VAL A 125 -14.74 15.57 -2.06
N THR A 126 -14.72 16.68 -2.81
CA THR A 126 -15.73 16.88 -3.86
C THR A 126 -15.48 15.91 -5.01
N GLU A 127 -16.53 15.49 -5.70
CA GLU A 127 -16.40 14.62 -6.88
C GLU A 127 -15.40 15.15 -7.94
N PRO A 128 -15.36 16.47 -8.25
CA PRO A 128 -14.29 17.08 -9.04
C PRO A 128 -12.87 16.78 -8.57
N GLU A 129 -12.60 16.93 -7.27
CA GLU A 129 -11.30 16.66 -6.67
C GLU A 129 -10.98 15.16 -6.69
N VAL A 130 -11.98 14.29 -6.52
CA VAL A 130 -11.82 12.84 -6.67
C VAL A 130 -11.40 12.49 -8.10
N ILE A 131 -12.08 13.02 -9.12
CA ILE A 131 -11.71 12.81 -10.52
C ILE A 131 -10.28 13.31 -10.78
N ALA A 132 -9.94 14.51 -10.30
CA ALA A 132 -8.60 15.06 -10.43
C ALA A 132 -7.52 14.22 -9.72
N MET A 133 -7.84 13.67 -8.55
CA MET A 133 -6.97 12.75 -7.81
C MET A 133 -6.71 11.47 -8.62
N PHE A 134 -7.73 10.87 -9.23
CA PHE A 134 -7.56 9.69 -10.09
C PHE A 134 -6.79 10.01 -11.38
N GLU A 135 -7.07 11.13 -12.04
CA GLU A 135 -6.32 11.55 -13.23
C GLU A 135 -4.83 11.78 -12.91
N HIS A 136 -4.53 12.46 -11.79
CA HIS A 136 -3.16 12.63 -11.30
C HIS A 136 -2.48 11.29 -11.07
N SER A 137 -3.17 10.35 -10.43
CA SER A 137 -2.67 8.99 -10.20
C SER A 137 -2.21 8.28 -11.48
N LEU A 138 -2.92 8.52 -12.59
CA LEU A 138 -2.74 7.85 -13.86
C LEU A 138 -1.78 8.58 -14.81
N GLU A 139 -1.47 9.86 -14.58
CA GLU A 139 -0.80 10.74 -15.54
C GLU A 139 0.61 10.25 -15.95
N ARG A 140 1.31 9.55 -15.06
CA ARG A 140 2.70 9.08 -15.27
C ARG A 140 2.80 7.64 -15.74
N LEU A 141 1.67 6.96 -15.93
CA LEU A 141 1.68 5.63 -16.54
C LEU A 141 2.18 5.74 -17.98
N VAL A 142 3.12 4.89 -18.36
CA VAL A 142 3.57 4.78 -19.76
C VAL A 142 2.69 3.82 -20.56
N SER A 143 2.49 4.13 -21.84
CA SER A 143 1.67 3.34 -22.76
C SER A 143 2.38 2.04 -23.17
N THR A 144 1.63 1.06 -23.66
CA THR A 144 2.15 -0.22 -24.17
C THR A 144 3.29 -0.01 -25.17
N GLY A 145 4.32 -0.85 -25.08
CA GLY A 145 5.52 -0.77 -25.92
C GLY A 145 6.62 0.15 -25.38
N ASN A 146 6.33 0.96 -24.36
CA ASN A 146 7.34 1.77 -23.67
C ASN A 146 7.88 1.07 -22.42
N GLN A 147 9.14 1.32 -22.09
CA GLN A 147 9.77 0.80 -20.89
C GLN A 147 9.31 1.56 -19.64
N ILE A 148 8.93 0.82 -18.59
CA ILE A 148 8.64 1.37 -17.26
C ILE A 148 9.97 1.63 -16.55
N SER A 149 10.44 2.88 -16.59
CA SER A 149 11.70 3.29 -15.95
C SER A 149 11.46 4.14 -14.71
N SER A 150 11.74 3.58 -13.52
CA SER A 150 11.62 4.25 -12.22
C SER A 150 10.32 5.04 -12.02
N PRO A 151 9.15 4.37 -12.01
CA PRO A 151 7.86 5.05 -11.86
C PRO A 151 7.75 5.79 -10.52
N ALA A 152 7.07 6.95 -10.56
CA ALA A 152 6.78 7.78 -9.39
C ALA A 152 5.77 7.08 -8.47
N GLY A 153 5.73 7.47 -7.19
CA GLY A 153 4.89 6.83 -6.17
C GLY A 153 3.38 7.05 -6.32
N GLN A 154 2.95 7.94 -7.21
CA GLN A 154 1.59 8.48 -7.21
C GLN A 154 0.48 7.50 -7.64
N PHE A 155 0.76 6.39 -8.32
CA PHE A 155 -0.30 5.45 -8.71
C PHE A 155 -1.08 4.93 -7.49
N LEU A 156 -2.41 4.97 -7.52
CA LEU A 156 -3.26 4.65 -6.38
C LEU A 156 -3.75 3.21 -6.46
N GLN A 157 -3.50 2.48 -5.39
CA GLN A 157 -4.20 1.26 -5.05
C GLN A 157 -5.52 1.64 -4.38
N VAL A 158 -6.59 0.91 -4.66
CA VAL A 158 -7.95 1.31 -4.27
C VAL A 158 -8.67 0.22 -3.47
N SER A 159 -9.55 0.66 -2.57
CA SER A 159 -10.41 -0.25 -1.80
C SER A 159 -11.48 -0.90 -2.67
N LYS A 160 -12.13 -1.95 -2.15
CA LYS A 160 -13.14 -2.76 -2.86
C LYS A 160 -14.39 -1.99 -3.27
N GLU A 161 -14.62 -0.83 -2.65
CA GLU A 161 -15.71 0.08 -2.99
C GLU A 161 -15.46 0.79 -4.32
N VAL A 162 -14.24 0.73 -4.87
CA VAL A 162 -13.85 1.41 -6.10
C VAL A 162 -13.58 0.41 -7.21
N SER A 163 -14.12 0.70 -8.39
CA SER A 163 -13.62 0.12 -9.64
C SER A 163 -13.42 1.23 -10.68
N PHE A 164 -12.27 1.23 -11.36
CA PHE A 164 -12.00 2.19 -12.42
C PHE A 164 -11.38 1.54 -13.66
N GLU A 165 -11.54 2.22 -14.79
CA GLU A 165 -10.85 1.90 -16.03
C GLU A 165 -10.03 3.12 -16.48
N ALA A 166 -8.84 2.85 -17.00
CA ALA A 166 -7.96 3.88 -17.54
C ALA A 166 -7.40 3.48 -18.92
N ASP A 167 -7.05 4.46 -19.74
CA ASP A 167 -6.46 4.27 -21.07
C ASP A 167 -5.20 5.10 -21.24
N CYS A 168 -4.03 4.44 -21.22
CA CYS A 168 -2.74 5.12 -21.36
C CYS A 168 -2.43 5.60 -22.78
N SER A 169 -3.27 5.31 -23.78
CA SER A 169 -3.16 5.95 -25.10
C SER A 169 -3.69 7.38 -25.10
N LYS A 170 -4.49 7.76 -24.09
CA LYS A 170 -5.04 9.11 -23.92
C LYS A 170 -4.03 10.06 -23.28
N ALA A 171 -4.21 11.35 -23.54
CA ALA A 171 -3.42 12.40 -22.94
C ALA A 171 -3.60 12.41 -21.40
N PRO A 172 -2.52 12.66 -20.63
CA PRO A 172 -2.63 12.93 -19.19
C PRO A 172 -3.77 13.90 -18.86
N GLY A 173 -4.55 13.61 -17.81
CA GLY A 173 -5.74 14.37 -17.45
C GLY A 173 -7.03 13.94 -18.15
N THR A 174 -6.95 12.98 -19.08
CA THR A 174 -8.11 12.36 -19.75
C THR A 174 -8.01 10.83 -19.79
N ARG A 175 -7.19 10.25 -18.92
CA ARG A 175 -6.88 8.81 -18.92
C ARG A 175 -7.93 8.00 -18.21
N LEU A 176 -8.63 8.55 -17.23
CA LEU A 176 -9.72 7.88 -16.53
C LEU A 176 -10.92 7.77 -17.48
N THR A 177 -11.30 6.55 -17.83
CA THR A 177 -12.42 6.29 -18.76
C THR A 177 -13.69 5.81 -18.06
N SER A 178 -13.55 5.27 -16.85
CA SER A 178 -14.68 4.88 -16.00
C SER A 178 -14.27 4.95 -14.54
N LEU A 179 -15.19 5.37 -13.67
CA LEU A 179 -15.03 5.34 -12.22
C LEU A 179 -16.36 4.99 -11.58
N THR A 180 -16.35 4.01 -10.69
CA THR A 180 -17.50 3.61 -9.87
C THR A 180 -17.07 3.60 -8.42
N ILE A 181 -17.85 4.24 -7.55
CA ILE A 181 -17.64 4.30 -6.11
C ILE A 181 -18.90 3.81 -5.42
N LYS A 182 -18.79 2.77 -4.58
CA LYS A 182 -19.91 2.11 -3.89
C LYS A 182 -21.05 1.72 -4.83
N GLY A 183 -20.71 1.23 -6.02
CA GLY A 183 -21.67 0.83 -7.04
C GLY A 183 -22.33 1.99 -7.78
N VAL A 184 -21.96 3.24 -7.50
CA VAL A 184 -22.45 4.43 -8.20
C VAL A 184 -21.42 4.86 -9.24
N ALA A 185 -21.83 4.90 -10.51
CA ALA A 185 -21.00 5.42 -11.58
C ALA A 185 -20.80 6.94 -11.40
N VAL A 186 -19.53 7.38 -11.45
CA VAL A 186 -19.13 8.79 -11.46
C VAL A 186 -19.08 9.27 -12.92
N PRO A 187 -19.86 10.29 -13.32
CA PRO A 187 -19.87 10.77 -14.70
C PRO A 187 -18.52 11.35 -15.16
N LEU A 188 -18.09 10.99 -16.38
CA LEU A 188 -16.86 11.46 -17.04
C LEU A 188 -17.17 11.90 -18.49
N PRO A 189 -16.67 13.08 -18.96
CA PRO A 189 -15.99 14.08 -18.18
C PRO A 189 -16.92 14.69 -17.12
N MET A 190 -16.30 15.29 -16.11
CA MET A 190 -17.01 15.89 -14.98
C MET A 190 -18.12 16.86 -15.43
N GLY A 191 -19.32 16.67 -14.89
CA GLY A 191 -20.45 17.58 -15.03
C GLY A 191 -20.55 18.60 -13.89
N ASN A 192 -21.67 19.33 -13.82
CA ASN A 192 -21.98 20.19 -12.66
C ASN A 192 -22.51 19.30 -11.52
N THR A 193 -21.74 19.17 -10.43
CA THR A 193 -22.05 18.29 -9.30
C THR A 193 -21.64 18.96 -7.99
N THR A 194 -22.46 18.80 -6.95
CA THR A 194 -22.13 19.21 -5.57
C THR A 194 -21.81 18.00 -4.70
N ARG A 195 -21.75 16.80 -5.29
CA ARG A 195 -21.48 15.56 -4.56
C ARG A 195 -20.09 15.60 -3.92
N LYS A 196 -20.04 15.12 -2.69
CA LYS A 196 -18.81 14.81 -1.97
C LYS A 196 -18.74 13.32 -1.69
N TRP A 197 -17.53 12.81 -1.60
CA TRP A 197 -17.20 11.45 -1.20
C TRP A 197 -16.29 11.49 0.02
N ARG A 198 -16.57 10.64 1.00
CA ARG A 198 -15.71 10.49 2.18
C ARG A 198 -14.50 9.62 1.82
N VAL A 199 -13.35 10.23 1.56
CA VAL A 199 -12.14 9.52 1.11
C VAL A 199 -11.20 9.28 2.29
N ALA A 200 -10.77 8.03 2.50
CA ALA A 200 -9.71 7.69 3.45
C ALA A 200 -8.35 7.49 2.74
N ALA A 201 -7.28 8.07 3.26
CA ALA A 201 -5.92 7.92 2.74
C ALA A 201 -4.89 8.29 3.83
N SER A 202 -3.61 8.18 3.53
CA SER A 202 -2.56 8.65 4.44
C SER A 202 -2.54 10.18 4.53
N ALA A 203 -2.14 10.72 5.68
CA ALA A 203 -1.91 12.14 5.89
C ALA A 203 -0.83 12.70 4.93
N PHE A 204 0.08 11.85 4.42
CA PHE A 204 1.02 12.21 3.37
C PHE A 204 0.32 12.60 2.07
N VAL A 205 -0.64 11.79 1.60
CA VAL A 205 -1.42 12.08 0.38
C VAL A 205 -2.27 13.34 0.58
N PHE A 206 -2.98 13.44 1.71
CA PHE A 206 -3.76 14.64 2.05
C PHE A 206 -2.90 15.89 2.31
N GLY A 207 -1.62 15.71 2.64
CA GLY A 207 -0.62 16.77 2.76
C GLY A 207 -0.04 17.23 1.42
N GLY A 208 -0.46 16.65 0.29
CA GLY A 208 0.04 16.97 -1.05
C GLY A 208 1.27 16.16 -1.48
N GLY A 209 1.62 15.12 -0.72
CA GLY A 209 2.66 14.16 -1.10
C GLY A 209 2.39 13.55 -2.47
N ASP A 210 3.45 13.11 -3.16
CA ASP A 210 3.37 12.58 -4.54
C ASP A 210 2.64 13.48 -5.56
N GLY A 211 2.50 14.79 -5.27
CA GLY A 211 1.87 15.76 -6.15
C GLY A 211 0.36 15.94 -5.96
N TYR A 212 -0.23 15.37 -4.91
CA TYR A 212 -1.68 15.45 -4.61
C TYR A 212 -2.12 16.83 -4.07
N SER A 213 -1.69 17.92 -4.71
CA SER A 213 -1.95 19.30 -4.26
C SER A 213 -3.44 19.68 -4.23
N MET A 214 -4.27 19.03 -5.07
CA MET A 214 -5.71 19.21 -5.10
C MET A 214 -6.42 18.79 -3.80
N LEU A 215 -5.75 18.01 -2.93
CA LEU A 215 -6.33 17.49 -1.68
C LEU A 215 -5.93 18.30 -0.43
N VAL A 216 -4.93 19.19 -0.53
CA VAL A 216 -4.37 19.91 0.63
C VAL A 216 -5.36 20.86 1.28
N ALA A 217 -6.05 21.66 0.47
CA ALA A 217 -7.06 22.58 0.97
C ALA A 217 -8.25 21.83 1.59
N PRO A 218 -8.84 20.81 0.91
CA PRO A 218 -9.85 19.95 1.52
C PRO A 218 -9.45 19.37 2.87
N ALA A 219 -8.21 18.90 3.02
CA ALA A 219 -7.74 18.27 4.26
C ALA A 219 -7.63 19.23 5.46
N LYS A 220 -7.48 20.53 5.21
CA LYS A 220 -7.38 21.58 6.25
C LYS A 220 -8.70 22.29 6.52
N ASP A 221 -9.68 22.12 5.64
CA ASP A 221 -10.99 22.75 5.75
C ASP A 221 -11.84 22.01 6.81
N PRO A 222 -12.19 22.66 7.94
CA PRO A 222 -13.00 22.02 8.98
C PRO A 222 -14.38 21.62 8.47
N ASP A 223 -14.92 22.29 7.44
CA ASP A 223 -16.22 21.97 6.83
C ASP A 223 -16.16 20.70 5.96
N ARG A 224 -14.97 20.11 5.79
CA ARG A 224 -14.74 18.82 5.15
C ARG A 224 -14.59 17.68 6.15
N ASN A 225 -14.94 17.95 7.42
CA ASN A 225 -15.03 16.97 8.49
C ASN A 225 -13.76 16.09 8.62
N PRO A 226 -12.53 16.63 8.65
CA PRO A 226 -11.33 15.80 8.73
C PRO A 226 -11.34 14.93 9.99
N ALA A 227 -11.07 13.63 9.84
CA ALA A 227 -10.99 12.69 10.95
C ALA A 227 -9.78 11.76 10.81
N GLN A 228 -9.05 11.54 11.90
CA GLN A 228 -7.99 10.54 11.95
C GLN A 228 -8.54 9.21 12.48
N ALA A 229 -8.09 8.10 11.91
CA ALA A 229 -8.38 6.78 12.43
C ALA A 229 -7.89 6.67 13.89
N GLN A 230 -8.75 6.21 14.78
CA GLN A 230 -8.42 6.08 16.22
C GLN A 230 -7.94 4.66 16.57
N ARG A 231 -8.34 3.67 15.76
CA ARG A 231 -7.97 2.26 16.00
C ARG A 231 -6.48 2.08 15.74
N PHE A 232 -5.80 1.37 16.64
CA PHE A 232 -4.38 1.02 16.51
C PHE A 232 -3.44 2.22 16.34
N GLY A 233 -3.75 3.33 17.01
CA GLY A 233 -2.98 4.58 16.93
C GLY A 233 -3.16 5.35 15.61
N GLY A 234 -4.01 4.84 14.70
CA GLY A 234 -4.26 5.46 13.40
C GLY A 234 -3.09 5.36 12.42
N VAL A 235 -2.05 4.61 12.76
CA VAL A 235 -0.87 4.40 11.89
C VAL A 235 -1.21 3.38 10.81
N ASP A 236 -0.85 3.68 9.56
CA ASP A 236 -1.19 2.90 8.37
C ASP A 236 -0.79 1.42 8.46
N SER A 237 0.44 1.12 8.85
CA SER A 237 0.96 -0.24 9.05
C SER A 237 0.20 -1.00 10.14
N ASN A 238 -0.11 -0.35 11.25
CA ASN A 238 -0.88 -0.95 12.36
C ASN A 238 -2.33 -1.24 11.98
N VAL A 239 -2.98 -0.29 11.31
CA VAL A 239 -4.35 -0.46 10.77
C VAL A 239 -4.39 -1.62 9.77
N ALA A 240 -3.42 -1.68 8.85
CA ALA A 240 -3.30 -2.77 7.89
C ALA A 240 -3.05 -4.12 8.58
N ALA A 241 -2.15 -4.16 9.56
CA ALA A 241 -1.80 -5.38 10.28
C ALA A 241 -3.01 -5.99 11.00
N ASP A 242 -3.82 -5.18 11.68
CA ASP A 242 -5.04 -5.65 12.32
C ASP A 242 -6.05 -6.21 11.31
N TYR A 243 -6.30 -5.49 10.21
CA TYR A 243 -7.23 -5.95 9.18
C TYR A 243 -6.78 -7.28 8.55
N LEU A 244 -5.49 -7.41 8.28
CA LEU A 244 -4.87 -8.64 7.78
C LEU A 244 -5.05 -9.80 8.77
N ARG A 245 -4.77 -9.58 10.07
CA ARG A 245 -4.96 -10.59 11.13
C ARG A 245 -6.37 -11.15 11.15
N ARG A 246 -7.37 -10.27 11.06
CA ARG A 246 -8.78 -10.66 11.13
C ARG A 246 -9.30 -11.31 9.86
N THR A 247 -8.80 -10.89 8.70
CA THR A 247 -9.45 -11.20 7.41
C THR A 247 -8.71 -12.26 6.61
N PHE A 248 -7.38 -12.31 6.69
CA PHE A 248 -6.53 -13.10 5.79
C PHE A 248 -5.66 -14.13 6.51
N ASN A 249 -5.81 -14.33 7.82
CA ASN A 249 -4.93 -15.19 8.61
C ASN A 249 -5.44 -16.64 8.81
N ALA A 250 -6.65 -16.94 8.33
CA ALA A 250 -7.33 -18.23 8.54
C ALA A 250 -6.64 -19.39 7.79
N ASP A 251 -6.53 -19.30 6.47
CA ASP A 251 -5.87 -20.31 5.63
C ASP A 251 -5.30 -19.72 4.33
N ALA A 252 -4.50 -20.53 3.62
CA ALA A 252 -3.83 -20.08 2.40
C ALA A 252 -4.78 -19.88 1.20
N ALA A 253 -5.96 -20.51 1.20
CA ALA A 253 -6.94 -20.37 0.13
C ALA A 253 -7.71 -19.05 0.22
N SER A 254 -7.93 -18.56 1.44
CA SER A 254 -8.50 -17.24 1.73
C SER A 254 -7.46 -16.12 1.82
N GLY A 255 -6.19 -16.40 1.51
CA GLY A 255 -5.10 -15.43 1.62
C GLY A 255 -5.21 -14.26 0.64
N VAL A 256 -4.37 -13.24 0.85
CA VAL A 256 -4.30 -12.04 0.02
C VAL A 256 -4.03 -12.41 -1.44
N LYS A 257 -4.91 -11.93 -2.33
CA LYS A 257 -4.84 -12.12 -3.77
C LYS A 257 -5.30 -10.86 -4.49
N LEU A 258 -4.84 -10.67 -5.72
CA LEU A 258 -5.22 -9.50 -6.51
C LEU A 258 -6.67 -9.61 -6.96
N ASP A 259 -7.43 -8.54 -6.78
CA ASP A 259 -8.72 -8.36 -7.41
C ASP A 259 -8.55 -7.56 -8.70
N GLY A 260 -8.56 -8.27 -9.84
CA GLY A 260 -8.42 -7.67 -11.17
C GLY A 260 -9.62 -6.82 -11.61
N GLY A 261 -10.73 -6.84 -10.87
CA GLY A 261 -11.93 -6.07 -11.18
C GLY A 261 -11.84 -4.60 -10.77
N ARG A 262 -10.93 -4.24 -9.85
CA ARG A 262 -10.87 -2.88 -9.27
C ARG A 262 -10.15 -1.86 -10.15
N ALA A 263 -9.17 -2.29 -10.94
CA ALA A 263 -8.37 -1.41 -11.79
C ALA A 263 -8.09 -2.08 -13.12
N LYS A 264 -8.70 -1.59 -14.19
CA LYS A 264 -8.41 -2.04 -15.56
C LYS A 264 -7.60 -0.98 -16.30
N LEU A 265 -6.39 -1.35 -16.71
CA LEU A 265 -5.44 -0.46 -17.36
C LEU A 265 -5.31 -0.85 -18.84
N ASN A 266 -5.99 -0.11 -19.72
CA ASN A 266 -5.98 -0.33 -21.16
C ASN A 266 -4.82 0.43 -21.80
N ASN A 267 -4.17 -0.17 -22.80
CA ASN A 267 -3.05 0.42 -23.54
C ASN A 267 -1.89 0.92 -22.67
N CYS A 268 -1.79 0.44 -21.43
CA CYS A 268 -0.70 0.73 -20.51
C CYS A 268 0.38 -0.35 -20.64
N ALA A 269 1.65 0.00 -20.42
CA ALA A 269 2.68 -1.01 -20.25
C ALA A 269 2.34 -1.88 -19.03
N VAL A 270 2.75 -3.15 -19.05
CA VAL A 270 2.54 -4.06 -17.92
C VAL A 270 3.90 -4.43 -17.36
N PRO A 271 4.16 -4.19 -16.07
CA PRO A 271 5.42 -4.61 -15.45
C PRO A 271 5.51 -6.13 -15.43
N GLY A 272 6.69 -6.66 -15.75
CA GLY A 272 7.00 -8.07 -15.57
C GLY A 272 7.37 -8.38 -14.11
N PRO A 273 7.60 -9.66 -13.78
CA PRO A 273 8.22 -10.04 -12.51
C PRO A 273 9.57 -9.34 -12.33
N PRO A 274 9.96 -8.98 -11.09
CA PRO A 274 11.28 -8.42 -10.82
C PRO A 274 12.37 -9.38 -11.32
N THR A 275 13.33 -8.87 -12.07
CA THR A 275 14.58 -9.59 -12.36
C THR A 275 15.45 -9.49 -11.11
N GLY A 276 15.59 -10.61 -10.40
CA GLY A 276 16.50 -10.72 -9.25
C GLY A 276 17.96 -10.63 -9.65
#